data_AF-A0A7S2UPL6-F1
#
_entry.id   AF-A0A7S2UPL6-F1
#
_cell.length_a   1.000
_cell.length_b   1.000
_cell.length_c   1.000
_cell.angle_alpha   90.00
_cell.angle_beta   90.00
_cell.angle_gamma   90.00
#
_symmetry.space_group_name_H-M   'P 1'
#
loop_
_entity.id
_entity.type
_entity.pdbx_description
1 polymer ?
#
loop_
_entity_poly.entity_id
_entity_poly.type
_entity_poly.pdbx_seq_one_letter_code
_entity_poly.pdbx_strand_id
1 'polypeptide(L)'
;MGSSRCLRAGLSVALCLVVCLLLPEKTLGLTSRNMPPLAKSSAHDLPLARQAMHFFDSSPDPFHAVQTSVDMLEQAGFQELLEREPYADKLVPGGKYYFTKNKSTLVAFAVGSLYKPGNGGFK
;
A
#
# COMPACT_ATOMS: atom_id res chain seq x y z
N MET A 1 39.47 -11.52 10.56
CA MET A 1 39.13 -10.10 10.80
C MET A 1 38.44 -9.62 9.54
N GLY A 2 37.16 -9.27 9.46
CA GLY A 2 36.11 -8.94 10.40
C GLY A 2 35.11 -8.07 9.61
N SER A 3 33.83 -8.09 10.01
CA SER A 3 32.70 -7.26 9.54
C SER A 3 31.85 -7.90 8.43
N SER A 4 30.73 -8.58 8.73
CA SER A 4 29.50 -8.10 9.39
C SER A 4 28.81 -6.98 8.61
N ARG A 5 27.63 -7.30 8.04
CA ARG A 5 26.45 -6.44 7.77
C ARG A 5 25.43 -7.34 7.03
N CYS A 6 24.68 -8.20 7.71
CA CYS A 6 23.45 -7.87 8.43
C CYS A 6 22.53 -6.95 7.59
N LEU A 7 21.96 -7.50 6.51
CA LEU A 7 20.84 -6.88 5.79
C LEU A 7 19.57 -7.10 6.62
N ARG A 8 19.28 -6.13 7.50
CA ARG A 8 18.03 -6.00 8.25
C ARG A 8 16.97 -5.26 7.44
N ALA A 9 15.73 -5.49 7.85
CA ALA A 9 14.47 -4.82 7.51
C ALA A 9 13.83 -5.33 6.20
N GLY A 10 12.78 -6.17 6.20
CA GLY A 10 11.68 -6.28 7.16
C GLY A 10 10.60 -5.25 6.79
N LEU A 11 9.97 -5.43 5.63
CA LEU A 11 8.98 -4.50 5.06
C LEU A 11 7.55 -4.94 5.42
N SER A 12 7.31 -5.17 6.71
CA SER A 12 5.94 -5.37 7.21
C SER A 12 5.16 -4.06 7.13
N VAL A 13 4.57 -3.76 5.98
CA VAL A 13 3.56 -2.70 5.84
C VAL A 13 2.19 -3.38 5.86
N ALA A 14 1.86 -3.91 7.04
CA ALA A 14 0.47 -4.12 7.44
C ALA A 14 -0.15 -2.73 7.60
N LEU A 15 -0.61 -2.15 6.47
CA LEU A 15 -1.40 -0.92 6.46
C LEU A 15 -2.83 -1.26 6.93
N CYS A 16 -2.94 -1.56 8.21
CA CYS A 16 -4.19 -1.65 8.93
C CYS A 16 -4.73 -0.21 9.08
N LEU A 17 -5.41 0.29 8.06
CA LEU A 17 -6.14 1.55 8.12
C LEU A 17 -7.47 1.29 8.85
N VAL A 18 -7.38 1.19 10.16
CA VAL A 18 -8.52 1.12 11.07
C VAL A 18 -8.40 2.29 12.04
N VAL A 19 -9.43 3.15 11.98
CA VAL A 19 -9.84 4.14 12.98
C VAL A 19 -9.04 5.45 13.00
N CYS A 20 -9.53 6.41 12.21
CA CYS A 20 -9.46 7.82 12.58
C CYS A 20 -10.71 8.59 12.08
N LEU A 21 -11.89 8.00 12.24
CA LEU A 21 -13.17 8.73 12.18
C LEU A 21 -13.67 8.88 13.61
N LEU A 22 -13.31 10.00 14.26
CA LEU A 22 -14.00 10.68 15.37
C LEU A 22 -13.00 11.40 16.26
N LEU A 23 -12.56 12.60 15.87
CA LEU A 23 -12.33 13.67 16.85
C LEU A 23 -12.78 15.01 16.26
N PRO A 24 -13.61 15.79 16.98
CA PRO A 24 -13.94 17.16 16.64
C PRO A 24 -12.77 18.05 17.06
N GLU A 25 -11.94 18.47 16.11
CA GLU A 25 -10.89 19.46 16.37
C GLU A 25 -11.54 20.84 16.52
N LYS A 26 -11.85 21.19 17.78
CA LYS A 26 -12.15 22.55 18.23
C LYS A 26 -11.07 23.51 17.75
N THR A 27 -11.52 24.64 17.25
CA THR A 27 -10.75 25.85 16.94
C THR A 27 -9.85 26.25 18.11
N LEU A 28 -8.53 26.18 17.93
CA LEU A 28 -7.56 26.81 18.83
C LEU A 28 -6.39 27.41 18.04
N GLY A 29 -6.38 28.75 17.98
CA GLY A 29 -5.19 29.60 17.99
C GLY A 29 -4.11 29.39 16.92
N LEU A 30 -4.17 30.19 15.86
CA LEU A 30 -3.01 30.53 15.02
C LEU A 30 -2.04 31.40 15.82
N THR A 31 -1.07 30.79 16.52
CA THR A 31 0.14 31.49 16.99
C THR A 31 1.38 30.64 16.72
N SER A 32 2.26 31.21 15.89
CA SER A 32 3.68 30.89 15.72
C SER A 32 4.08 29.41 15.73
N ARG A 33 3.94 28.74 14.58
CA ARG A 33 4.72 27.51 14.32
C ARG A 33 6.01 27.92 13.63
N ASN A 34 7.12 27.99 14.37
CA ASN A 34 8.42 27.70 13.79
C ASN A 34 8.34 26.26 13.26
N MET A 35 7.94 26.12 12.00
CA MET A 35 7.95 24.86 11.30
C MET A 35 9.42 24.43 11.19
N PRO A 36 9.80 23.22 11.65
CA PRO A 36 11.15 22.73 11.44
C PRO A 36 11.42 22.77 9.93
N PRO A 37 12.59 23.24 9.49
CA PRO A 37 12.88 23.34 8.07
C PRO A 37 12.77 21.94 7.45
N LEU A 38 11.97 21.81 6.39
CA LEU A 38 11.85 20.62 5.54
C LEU A 38 13.13 20.36 4.74
N ALA A 39 14.30 20.61 5.32
CA ALA A 39 15.61 20.59 4.68
C ALA A 39 16.26 19.19 4.70
N LYS A 40 15.47 18.19 4.30
CA LYS A 40 15.99 17.01 3.63
C LYS A 40 15.13 16.75 2.38
N SER A 41 14.92 17.80 1.58
CA SER A 41 14.48 17.61 0.20
C SER A 41 15.64 16.94 -0.55
N SER A 42 15.59 15.63 -0.68
CA SER A 42 16.33 14.99 -1.76
C SER A 42 15.54 15.34 -3.03
N ALA A 43 16.17 15.95 -4.02
CA ALA A 43 15.53 16.26 -5.30
C ALA A 43 14.91 15.01 -5.98
N HIS A 44 15.32 13.83 -5.52
CA HIS A 44 14.89 12.52 -5.96
C HIS A 44 13.47 12.12 -5.47
N ASP A 45 12.96 12.73 -4.41
CA ASP A 45 11.65 12.38 -3.81
C ASP A 45 10.50 13.26 -4.32
N LEU A 46 10.81 14.40 -4.94
CA LEU A 46 9.83 15.30 -5.57
C LEU A 46 8.87 14.60 -6.55
N PRO A 47 9.31 13.68 -7.45
CA PRO A 47 8.37 12.97 -8.31
C PRO A 47 7.41 12.07 -7.54
N LEU A 48 7.87 11.36 -6.50
CA LEU A 48 7.02 10.53 -5.65
C LEU A 48 5.97 11.37 -4.92
N ALA A 49 6.38 12.53 -4.39
CA ALA A 49 5.47 13.47 -3.73
C ALA A 49 4.37 13.96 -4.68
N ARG A 50 4.69 14.28 -5.94
CA ARG A 50 3.68 14.68 -6.95
C ARG A 50 2.73 13.53 -7.29
N GLN A 51 3.23 12.30 -7.43
CA GLN A 51 2.39 11.13 -7.68
C GLN A 51 1.43 10.88 -6.51
N ALA A 52 1.90 11.02 -5.27
CA ALA A 52 1.06 10.91 -4.10
C ALA A 52 -0.02 12.00 -4.05
N MET A 53 0.32 13.25 -4.37
CA MET A 53 -0.69 14.32 -4.44
C MET A 53 -1.75 14.04 -5.52
N HIS A 54 -1.34 13.61 -6.71
CA HIS A 54 -2.29 13.23 -7.75
C HIS A 54 -3.23 12.10 -7.32
N PHE A 55 -2.73 11.11 -6.56
CA PHE A 55 -3.56 10.03 -6.02
C PHE A 55 -4.59 10.54 -5.00
N PHE A 56 -4.20 11.50 -4.14
CA PHE A 56 -5.14 12.11 -3.19
C PHE A 56 -6.18 12.97 -3.89
N ASP A 57 -5.78 13.75 -4.88
CA ASP A 57 -6.69 14.59 -5.67
C ASP A 57 -7.72 13.74 -6.44
N SER A 58 -7.32 12.54 -6.92
CA SER A 58 -8.23 11.61 -7.60
C SER A 58 -9.12 10.81 -6.66
N SER A 59 -8.84 10.79 -5.36
CA SER A 59 -9.48 9.89 -4.39
C SER A 59 -10.09 10.65 -3.20
N PRO A 60 -11.19 11.39 -3.41
CA PRO A 60 -11.82 12.20 -2.35
C PRO A 60 -12.49 11.34 -1.26
N ASP A 61 -12.78 10.08 -1.54
CA ASP A 61 -13.40 9.14 -0.59
C ASP A 61 -12.71 7.75 -0.64
N PRO A 62 -12.92 6.88 0.36
CA PRO A 62 -12.23 5.59 0.43
C PRO A 62 -12.64 4.62 -0.68
N PHE A 63 -13.81 4.78 -1.28
CA PHE A 63 -14.25 3.93 -2.40
C PHE A 63 -13.50 4.32 -3.68
N HIS A 64 -13.30 5.61 -3.93
CA HIS A 64 -12.48 6.11 -5.04
C HIS A 64 -11.00 5.74 -4.86
N ALA A 65 -10.49 5.73 -3.63
CA ALA A 65 -9.12 5.29 -3.35
C ALA A 65 -8.92 3.81 -3.70
N VAL A 66 -9.90 2.95 -3.37
CA VAL A 66 -9.89 1.52 -3.76
C VAL A 66 -9.99 1.39 -5.28
N GLN A 67 -10.91 2.11 -5.93
CA GLN A 67 -11.06 2.03 -7.39
C GLN A 67 -9.79 2.48 -8.12
N THR A 68 -9.22 3.63 -7.76
CA THR A 68 -7.96 4.12 -8.34
C THR A 68 -6.83 3.10 -8.15
N SER A 69 -6.77 2.45 -6.99
CA SER A 69 -5.79 1.41 -6.71
C SER A 69 -6.02 0.13 -7.54
N VAL A 70 -7.28 -0.25 -7.76
CA VAL A 70 -7.65 -1.38 -8.64
C VAL A 70 -7.22 -1.08 -10.08
N ASP A 71 -7.54 0.11 -10.60
CA ASP A 71 -7.16 0.51 -11.96
C ASP A 71 -5.64 0.45 -12.15
N MET A 72 -4.87 0.89 -11.15
CA MET A 72 -3.41 0.79 -11.16
C MET A 72 -2.90 -0.67 -11.13
N LEU A 73 -3.58 -1.56 -10.38
CA LEU A 73 -3.23 -2.98 -10.30
C LEU A 73 -3.55 -3.72 -11.61
N GLU A 74 -4.69 -3.43 -12.21
CA GLU A 74 -5.09 -3.98 -13.51
C GLU A 74 -4.09 -3.58 -14.60
N GLN A 75 -3.67 -2.31 -14.64
CA GLN A 75 -2.60 -1.83 -15.53
C GLN A 75 -1.25 -2.52 -15.28
N ALA A 76 -0.98 -2.91 -14.04
CA ALA A 76 0.22 -3.68 -13.67
C ALA A 76 0.11 -5.19 -13.94
N GLY A 77 -1.00 -5.64 -14.52
CA GLY A 77 -1.27 -7.03 -14.90
C GLY A 77 -1.71 -7.93 -13.74
N PHE A 78 -2.32 -7.37 -12.69
CA PHE A 78 -2.93 -8.18 -11.64
C PHE A 78 -4.32 -8.68 -12.09
N GLN A 79 -4.69 -9.87 -11.63
CA GLN A 79 -5.97 -10.49 -11.92
C GLN A 79 -6.92 -10.41 -10.73
N GLU A 80 -8.18 -10.04 -10.96
CA GLU A 80 -9.21 -10.03 -9.93
C GLU A 80 -9.59 -11.46 -9.51
N LEU A 81 -9.71 -11.68 -8.20
CA LEU A 81 -10.24 -12.88 -7.59
C LEU A 81 -11.55 -12.55 -6.89
N LEU A 82 -12.59 -13.35 -7.16
CA LEU A 82 -13.91 -13.18 -6.55
C LEU A 82 -13.97 -13.88 -5.19
N GLU A 83 -14.51 -13.19 -4.17
CA GLU A 83 -14.57 -13.69 -2.78
C GLU A 83 -15.23 -15.08 -2.66
N ARG A 84 -16.19 -15.34 -3.56
CA ARG A 84 -17.07 -16.51 -3.52
C ARG A 84 -16.53 -17.73 -4.27
N GLU A 85 -15.38 -17.60 -4.94
CA GLU A 85 -14.85 -18.66 -5.77
C GLU A 85 -13.70 -19.41 -5.08
N PRO A 86 -13.58 -20.73 -5.27
CA PRO A 86 -12.46 -21.47 -4.76
C PRO A 86 -11.15 -21.01 -5.43
N TYR A 87 -10.17 -20.60 -4.63
CA TYR A 87 -8.87 -20.11 -5.11
C TYR A 87 -7.85 -21.22 -5.37
N ALA A 88 -8.08 -22.43 -4.86
CA ALA A 88 -7.08 -23.51 -4.86
C ALA A 88 -6.53 -23.81 -6.25
N ASP A 89 -7.37 -23.73 -7.28
CA ASP A 89 -7.00 -24.03 -8.67
C ASP A 89 -6.57 -22.80 -9.48
N LYS A 90 -6.77 -21.59 -8.94
CA LYS A 90 -6.49 -20.32 -9.64
C LYS A 90 -5.13 -19.72 -9.28
N LEU A 91 -4.57 -20.11 -8.14
CA LEU A 91 -3.31 -19.57 -7.64
C LEU A 91 -2.11 -20.30 -8.24
N VAL A 92 -1.47 -19.64 -9.21
CA VAL A 92 -0.30 -20.17 -9.91
C VAL A 92 0.97 -19.47 -9.41
N PRO A 93 2.09 -20.19 -9.22
CA PRO A 93 3.39 -19.57 -8.94
C PRO A 93 3.78 -18.55 -10.02
N GLY A 94 4.15 -17.33 -9.61
CA GLY A 94 4.43 -16.22 -10.51
C GLY A 94 3.20 -15.37 -10.86
N GLY A 95 2.00 -15.77 -10.44
CA GLY A 95 0.77 -15.02 -10.64
C GLY A 95 0.66 -13.80 -9.72
N LYS A 96 -0.07 -12.79 -10.18
CA LYS A 96 -0.38 -11.57 -9.44
C LYS A 96 -1.90 -11.43 -9.34
N TYR A 97 -2.39 -11.28 -8.12
CA TYR A 97 -3.81 -11.36 -7.85
C TYR A 97 -4.24 -10.26 -6.87
N TYR A 98 -5.47 -9.82 -6.99
CA TYR A 98 -6.10 -8.97 -5.99
C TYR A 98 -7.55 -9.39 -5.78
N PHE A 99 -8.09 -9.04 -4.62
CA PHE A 99 -9.53 -9.11 -4.38
C PHE A 99 -9.97 -7.88 -3.61
N THR A 100 -11.23 -7.52 -3.78
CA THR A 100 -11.86 -6.46 -3.01
C THR A 100 -12.96 -7.01 -2.13
N LYS A 101 -13.04 -6.54 -0.89
CA LYS A 101 -14.14 -6.85 0.02
C LYS A 101 -15.01 -5.62 0.19
N ASN A 102 -16.29 -5.74 -0.14
CA ASN A 102 -17.28 -4.65 -0.08
C ASN A 102 -16.86 -3.35 -0.77
N LYS A 103 -15.91 -3.40 -1.73
CA LYS A 103 -15.30 -2.24 -2.40
C LYS A 103 -14.63 -1.21 -1.47
N SER A 104 -14.52 -1.50 -0.18
CA SER A 104 -13.89 -0.64 0.83
C SER A 104 -12.54 -1.17 1.30
N THR A 105 -12.18 -2.39 0.90
CA THR A 105 -10.94 -3.05 1.28
C THR A 105 -10.36 -3.71 0.05
N LEU A 106 -9.10 -3.45 -0.22
CA LEU A 106 -8.35 -4.01 -1.33
C LEU A 106 -7.18 -4.81 -0.77
N VAL A 107 -7.03 -6.04 -1.24
CA VAL A 107 -5.89 -6.90 -0.91
C VAL A 107 -5.27 -7.36 -2.21
N ALA A 108 -4.02 -6.98 -2.44
CA ALA A 108 -3.23 -7.41 -3.59
C ALA A 108 -2.03 -8.22 -3.12
N PHE A 109 -1.77 -9.33 -3.80
CA PHE A 109 -0.63 -10.20 -3.50
C PHE A 109 -0.04 -10.79 -4.77
N ALA A 110 1.27 -11.03 -4.75
CA ALA A 110 1.97 -11.71 -5.82
C ALA A 110 2.55 -13.02 -5.28
N VAL A 111 2.33 -14.11 -6.01
CA VAL A 111 2.90 -15.41 -5.69
C VAL A 111 4.27 -15.49 -6.36
N GLY A 112 5.34 -15.71 -5.58
CA GLY A 112 6.68 -15.85 -6.16
C GLY A 112 6.76 -17.07 -7.09
N SER A 113 7.50 -16.96 -8.20
CA SER A 113 7.63 -18.05 -9.19
C SER A 113 8.29 -19.31 -8.60
N LEU A 114 9.05 -19.18 -7.52
CA LEU A 114 9.70 -20.28 -6.80
C LEU A 114 8.92 -20.74 -5.56
N TYR A 115 7.70 -20.23 -5.37
CA TYR A 115 6.88 -20.60 -4.22
C TYR A 115 6.56 -22.09 -4.25
N LYS A 116 6.84 -22.77 -3.13
CA LYS A 116 6.46 -24.16 -2.86
C LYS A 116 5.80 -24.22 -1.49
N PRO A 117 4.74 -25.02 -1.31
CA PRO A 117 4.15 -25.25 0.00
C PRO A 117 5.24 -25.68 1.00
N GLY A 118 5.34 -24.96 2.12
CA GLY A 118 6.37 -25.20 3.15
C GLY A 118 7.65 -24.37 3.04
N ASN A 119 7.87 -23.60 1.96
CA ASN A 119 9.10 -22.83 1.75
C ASN A 119 8.84 -21.31 1.55
N GLY A 120 7.78 -20.78 2.17
CA GLY A 120 7.31 -19.41 1.98
C GLY A 120 7.56 -18.51 3.20
N GLY A 121 7.61 -17.19 2.94
CA GLY A 121 7.54 -16.13 3.95
C GLY A 121 6.79 -14.93 3.38
N PHE A 122 6.02 -14.24 4.21
CA PHE A 122 5.36 -12.98 3.84
C PHE A 122 6.34 -11.83 4.01
N LYS A 123 6.44 -10.96 3.00
CA LYS A 123 7.35 -9.82 2.99
C LYS A 123 6.61 -8.51 3.15
#